data_AF-D7SRV9-F1
#
_entry.id   AF-D7SRV9-F1
#
_cell.length_a   1.000
_cell.length_b   1.000
_cell.length_c   1.000
_cell.angle_alpha   90.00
_cell.angle_beta   90.00
_cell.angle_gamma   90.00
#
_symmetry.space_group_name_H-M   'P 1'
#
loop_
_entity.id
_entity.type
_entity.pdbx_description
1 polymer ?
#
loop_
_entity_poly.entity_id
_entity_poly.type
_entity_poly.pdbx_seq_one_letter_code
_entity_poly.pdbx_strand_id
1 'polypeptide(L)'
;MYIHISKESWTFSDRDHGWQVSDCTTESLKCCLLLSVMLLEIVGEKIELEWLYDSVNLLLSQQSKNGGLLAWESAGASKWLESLNPTKMFEDVVFAHDMLSALHQQSTI
;
A
#
# COMPACT_ATOMS: atom_id res chain seq x y z
N MET A 1 -8.55 8.37 -16.28
CA MET A 1 -7.70 8.08 -15.10
C MET A 1 -7.88 6.59 -14.82
N TYR A 2 -6.80 5.82 -14.88
CA TYR A 2 -6.82 4.42 -14.46
C TYR A 2 -6.55 4.44 -12.95
N ILE A 3 -7.35 3.72 -12.17
CA ILE A 3 -7.18 3.62 -10.72
C ILE A 3 -7.18 2.14 -10.41
N HIS A 4 -6.14 1.69 -9.70
CA HIS A 4 -6.08 0.33 -9.20
C HIS A 4 -7.22 0.04 -8.21
N ILE A 5 -7.59 -1.22 -8.02
CA ILE A 5 -8.61 -1.61 -7.02
C ILE A 5 -8.27 -0.95 -5.67
N SER A 6 -9.25 -0.29 -5.05
CA SER A 6 -9.10 0.47 -3.80
C SER A 6 -10.06 0.06 -2.68
N LYS A 7 -10.92 -0.94 -2.93
CA LYS A 7 -11.83 -1.48 -1.91
C LYS A 7 -11.02 -2.00 -0.72
N GLU A 8 -11.43 -1.65 0.49
CA GLU A 8 -10.74 -1.99 1.75
C GLU A 8 -9.26 -1.60 1.79
N SER A 9 -8.92 -0.46 1.17
CA SER A 9 -7.61 0.16 1.32
C SER A 9 -7.61 1.32 2.31
N TRP A 10 -6.42 1.65 2.80
CA TRP A 10 -6.19 2.89 3.54
C TRP A 10 -5.39 3.86 2.69
N THR A 11 -5.88 5.10 2.68
CA THR A 11 -5.22 6.23 2.05
C THR A 11 -4.17 6.81 3.01
N PHE A 12 -3.28 7.65 2.49
CA PHE A 12 -2.32 8.37 3.32
C PHE A 12 -2.97 9.42 4.24
N SER A 13 -4.12 9.99 3.83
CA SER A 13 -4.78 11.08 4.54
C SER A 13 -6.10 10.63 5.20
N ASP A 14 -7.18 10.78 4.46
CA ASP A 14 -8.56 10.60 4.90
C ASP A 14 -9.32 9.75 3.89
N ARG A 15 -10.50 9.30 4.29
CA ARG A 15 -11.31 8.38 3.49
C ARG A 15 -11.76 8.99 2.17
N ASP A 16 -11.99 10.30 2.11
CA ASP A 16 -12.51 10.98 0.92
C ASP A 16 -11.45 11.16 -0.16
N HIS A 17 -10.15 11.09 0.20
CA HIS A 17 -9.06 11.01 -0.78
C HIS A 17 -9.23 9.78 -1.69
N GLY A 18 -9.70 8.65 -1.16
CA GLY A 18 -10.05 7.46 -1.95
C GLY A 18 -8.91 6.79 -2.73
N TRP A 19 -7.66 7.26 -2.58
CA TRP A 19 -6.50 6.70 -3.25
C TRP A 19 -5.76 5.73 -2.34
N GLN A 20 -5.82 4.45 -2.71
CA GLN A 20 -5.18 3.37 -1.97
C GLN A 20 -3.66 3.56 -1.90
N VAL A 21 -3.04 3.27 -0.75
CA VAL A 21 -1.58 3.20 -0.65
C VAL A 21 -1.17 1.92 0.05
N SER A 22 -0.22 1.16 -0.53
CA SER A 22 0.15 -0.17 -0.02
C SER A 22 0.77 -0.15 1.37
N ASP A 23 1.63 0.82 1.69
CA ASP A 23 2.26 0.94 3.01
C ASP A 23 1.22 1.29 4.10
N CYS A 24 0.34 2.25 3.82
CA CYS A 24 -0.74 2.68 4.70
C CYS A 24 -1.72 1.53 4.95
N THR A 25 -2.07 0.79 3.89
CA THR A 25 -2.91 -0.41 3.99
C THR A 25 -2.22 -1.50 4.81
N THR A 26 -0.91 -1.73 4.61
CA THR A 26 -0.14 -2.74 5.35
C THR A 26 -0.06 -2.41 6.85
N GLU A 27 0.27 -1.17 7.20
CA GLU A 27 0.35 -0.75 8.61
C GLU A 27 -1.02 -0.73 9.28
N SER A 28 -2.07 -0.31 8.56
CA SER A 28 -3.44 -0.34 9.08
C SER A 28 -3.92 -1.77 9.32
N LEU A 29 -3.65 -2.68 8.37
CA LEU A 29 -3.95 -4.11 8.53
C LEU A 29 -3.23 -4.70 9.75
N LYS A 30 -1.93 -4.38 9.93
CA LYS A 30 -1.16 -4.79 11.11
C LYS A 30 -1.77 -4.26 12.40
N CYS A 31 -2.18 -2.99 12.43
CA CYS A 31 -2.87 -2.40 13.57
C CYS A 31 -4.20 -3.11 13.89
N CYS A 32 -5.03 -3.37 12.88
CA CYS A 32 -6.28 -4.11 13.05
C CYS A 32 -6.06 -5.51 13.65
N LEU A 33 -5.04 -6.23 13.18
CA LEU A 33 -4.69 -7.55 13.70
C LEU A 33 -4.21 -7.48 15.16
N LEU A 34 -3.38 -6.50 15.51
CA LEU A 34 -2.91 -6.30 16.89
C LEU A 34 -4.06 -5.91 17.83
N LEU A 35 -4.97 -5.05 17.38
CA LEU A 35 -6.16 -4.69 18.16
C LEU A 35 -7.09 -5.90 18.35
N SER A 36 -7.17 -6.79 17.36
CA SER A 36 -8.03 -7.98 17.42
C SER A 36 -7.68 -8.96 18.56
N VAL A 37 -6.47 -8.91 19.09
CA VAL A 37 -6.01 -9.74 20.22
C VAL A 37 -6.08 -9.04 21.57
N MET A 38 -6.51 -7.77 21.61
CA MET A 38 -6.75 -7.02 22.85
C MET A 38 -8.14 -7.30 23.43
N LEU A 39 -8.35 -6.89 24.69
CA LEU A 39 -9.63 -7.06 25.38
C LEU A 39 -10.75 -6.24 24.70
N LEU A 40 -11.87 -6.91 24.40
CA LEU A 40 -13.02 -6.31 23.71
C LEU A 40 -13.56 -5.05 24.43
N GLU A 41 -13.51 -5.04 25.76
CA GLU A 41 -13.93 -3.91 26.59
C GLU A 41 -13.11 -2.63 26.35
N ILE A 42 -11.87 -2.77 25.86
CA ILE A 42 -10.96 -1.66 25.58
C ILE A 42 -11.08 -1.18 24.14
N VAL A 43 -11.10 -2.12 23.18
CA VAL A 43 -10.98 -1.81 21.74
C VAL A 43 -12.30 -1.81 20.97
N GLY A 44 -13.38 -2.30 21.59
CA GLY A 44 -14.68 -2.43 20.94
C GLY A 44 -14.76 -3.60 19.97
N GLU A 45 -15.74 -3.54 19.06
CA GLU A 45 -15.98 -4.60 18.06
C GLU A 45 -14.81 -4.73 17.09
N LYS A 46 -14.52 -5.98 16.71
CA LYS A 46 -13.47 -6.29 15.75
C LYS A 46 -13.95 -5.98 14.34
N ILE A 47 -13.02 -5.59 13.47
CA ILE A 47 -13.29 -5.44 12.04
C ILE A 47 -13.71 -6.78 11.42
N GLU A 48 -14.57 -6.72 10.40
CA GLU A 48 -15.03 -7.91 9.69
C GLU A 48 -13.86 -8.62 9.00
N LEU A 49 -13.85 -9.95 9.10
CA LEU A 49 -12.79 -10.79 8.53
C LEU A 49 -12.69 -10.65 7.00
N GLU A 50 -13.83 -10.44 6.33
CA GLU A 50 -13.90 -10.22 4.89
C GLU A 50 -13.12 -8.97 4.47
N TRP A 51 -13.17 -7.90 5.26
CA TRP A 51 -12.46 -6.65 4.93
C TRP A 51 -10.95 -6.82 5.07
N LEU A 52 -10.50 -7.62 6.05
CA LEU A 52 -9.09 -8.00 6.19
C LEU A 52 -8.61 -8.80 4.97
N TYR A 53 -9.43 -9.73 4.46
CA TYR A 53 -9.08 -10.49 3.26
C TYR A 53 -9.04 -9.61 2.01
N ASP A 54 -9.98 -8.68 1.85
CA ASP A 54 -9.96 -7.71 0.76
C ASP A 54 -8.70 -6.83 0.81
N SER A 55 -8.29 -6.40 2.01
CA SER A 55 -7.04 -5.67 2.23
C SER A 55 -5.82 -6.48 1.78
N VAL A 56 -5.77 -7.77 2.14
CA VAL A 56 -4.68 -8.68 1.73
C VAL A 56 -4.69 -8.89 0.21
N ASN A 57 -5.85 -9.08 -0.41
CA ASN A 57 -5.96 -9.23 -1.86
C ASN A 57 -5.47 -7.99 -2.59
N LEU A 58 -5.78 -6.80 -2.06
CA LEU A 58 -5.28 -5.54 -2.58
C LEU A 58 -3.76 -5.43 -2.49
N LEU A 59 -3.14 -5.83 -1.37
CA LEU A 59 -1.69 -5.85 -1.24
C LEU A 59 -1.04 -6.85 -2.21
N LEU A 60 -1.59 -8.07 -2.33
CA LEU A 60 -1.10 -9.09 -3.25
C LEU A 60 -1.20 -8.65 -4.72
N SER A 61 -2.25 -7.90 -5.07
CA SER A 61 -2.42 -7.36 -6.43
C SER A 61 -1.38 -6.30 -6.80
N GLN A 62 -0.73 -5.68 -5.81
CA GLN A 62 0.33 -4.68 -5.99
C GLN A 62 1.74 -5.28 -5.92
N GLN A 63 1.84 -6.59 -5.69
CA GLN A 63 3.13 -7.25 -5.63
C GLN A 63 3.77 -7.31 -7.01
N SER A 64 5.01 -6.85 -7.10
CA SER A 64 5.78 -6.89 -8.33
C SER A 64 6.44 -8.25 -8.53
N LYS A 65 6.93 -8.51 -9.74
CA LYS A 65 7.61 -9.77 -10.09
C LYS A 65 8.89 -10.02 -9.28
N ASN A 66 9.48 -8.99 -8.69
CA ASN A 66 10.69 -9.13 -7.88
C ASN A 66 10.38 -9.33 -6.38
N GLY A 67 9.09 -9.39 -6.01
CA GLY A 67 8.63 -9.54 -4.63
C GLY A 67 8.46 -8.23 -3.87
N GLY A 68 8.81 -7.09 -4.45
CA GLY A 68 8.54 -5.76 -3.92
C GLY A 68 7.07 -5.36 -4.02
N LEU A 69 6.72 -4.29 -3.33
CA LEU A 69 5.39 -3.67 -3.37
C LEU A 69 5.52 -2.25 -3.93
N LEU A 70 4.54 -1.86 -4.74
CA LEU A 70 4.43 -0.50 -5.25
C LEU A 70 3.46 0.31 -4.38
N ALA A 71 3.66 1.63 -4.32
CA ALA A 71 2.83 2.50 -3.50
C ALA A 71 1.36 2.53 -3.97
N TRP A 72 1.12 2.69 -5.28
CA TRP A 72 -0.23 2.96 -5.81
C TRP A 72 -0.68 2.05 -6.94
N GLU A 73 0.23 1.64 -7.84
CA GLU A 73 -0.15 0.88 -9.04
C GLU A 73 0.92 -0.15 -9.39
N SER A 74 0.52 -1.22 -10.09
CA SER A 74 1.45 -2.25 -10.53
C SER A 74 2.51 -1.69 -11.48
N ALA A 75 3.77 -2.13 -11.34
CA ALA A 75 4.89 -1.77 -12.22
C ALA A 75 4.68 -2.30 -13.64
N GLY A 76 3.90 -1.60 -14.46
CA GLY A 76 3.68 -1.94 -15.86
C GLY A 76 4.60 -1.21 -16.84
N ALA A 77 5.22 -0.13 -16.40
CA ALA A 77 6.01 0.77 -17.25
C ALA A 77 7.46 0.32 -17.40
N SER A 78 8.02 0.52 -18.59
CA SER A 78 9.42 0.19 -18.87
C SER A 78 10.37 1.30 -18.42
N LYS A 79 11.53 0.93 -17.85
CA LYS A 79 12.54 1.86 -17.34
C LYS A 79 12.99 2.95 -18.33
N TRP A 80 12.98 2.68 -19.63
CA TRP A 80 13.38 3.67 -20.64
C TRP A 80 12.46 4.90 -20.68
N LEU A 81 11.23 4.80 -20.16
CA LEU A 81 10.31 5.92 -20.07
C LEU A 81 10.83 7.04 -19.15
N GLU A 82 11.72 6.75 -18.19
CA GLU A 82 12.38 7.82 -17.41
C GLU A 82 13.20 8.78 -18.28
N SER A 83 13.67 8.33 -19.45
CA SER A 83 14.35 9.20 -20.42
C SER A 83 13.43 10.33 -20.95
N LEU A 84 12.12 10.16 -20.82
CA LEU A 84 11.12 11.15 -21.20
C LEU A 84 10.76 12.11 -20.07
N ASN A 85 11.36 11.99 -18.88
CA ASN A 85 11.11 12.88 -17.75
C ASN A 85 11.42 14.34 -18.13
N PRO A 86 10.42 15.22 -18.25
CA PRO A 86 10.66 16.61 -18.62
C PRO A 86 11.03 17.48 -17.41
N THR A 87 10.91 16.94 -16.20
CA THR A 87 11.19 17.68 -14.97
C THR A 87 12.70 17.74 -14.73
N LYS A 88 13.17 18.91 -14.29
CA LYS A 88 14.60 19.12 -13.97
C LYS A 88 14.89 19.02 -12.49
N MET A 89 13.86 18.84 -11.67
CA MET A 89 13.95 18.90 -10.21
C MET A 89 13.68 17.54 -9.53
N PHE A 90 13.04 16.60 -10.23
CA PHE A 90 12.62 15.33 -9.65
C PHE A 90 13.10 14.16 -10.51
N GLU A 91 13.67 13.16 -9.85
CA GLU A 91 14.08 11.88 -10.44
C GLU A 91 13.00 10.84 -10.14
N ASP A 92 12.92 9.77 -10.94
CA ASP A 92 12.06 8.61 -10.68
C ASP A 92 10.57 8.95 -10.52
N VAL A 93 10.04 9.74 -11.46
CA VAL A 93 8.65 10.26 -11.42
C VAL A 93 7.78 9.76 -12.56
N VAL A 94 8.34 9.15 -13.61
CA VAL A 94 7.55 8.78 -14.80
C VAL A 94 6.74 7.52 -14.54
N PHE A 95 7.20 6.62 -13.69
CA PHE A 95 6.41 5.47 -13.24
C PHE A 95 6.64 5.11 -11.77
N ALA A 96 5.80 4.23 -11.23
CA ALA A 96 5.91 3.77 -9.86
C ALA A 96 7.07 2.79 -9.70
N HIS A 97 7.94 3.03 -8.72
CA HIS A 97 9.08 2.17 -8.41
C HIS A 97 8.73 1.21 -7.26
N ASP A 98 9.33 0.02 -7.30
CA ASP A 98 9.19 -0.96 -6.22
C ASP A 98 9.85 -0.43 -4.94
N MET A 99 9.11 -0.45 -3.84
CA MET A 99 9.66 -0.17 -2.51
C MET A 99 10.33 -1.45 -1.99
N LEU A 100 11.67 -1.43 -1.95
CA LEU A 100 12.49 -2.55 -1.47
C LEU A 100 12.35 -2.84 0.04
N SER A 101 11.65 -1.99 0.81
CA SER A 101 11.81 -1.91 2.27
C SER A 101 10.54 -2.04 3.11
N ALA A 102 9.46 -2.68 2.65
CA ALA A 102 8.33 -2.96 3.55
C ALA A 102 8.70 -3.92 4.72
N LEU A 103 9.81 -4.68 4.61
CA LEU A 103 10.27 -5.61 5.64
C LEU A 103 11.61 -5.25 6.31
N HIS A 104 12.41 -4.33 5.74
CA HIS A 104 13.76 -4.05 6.25
C HIS A 104 13.87 -2.79 7.13
N GLN A 105 12.89 -1.89 7.11
CA GLN A 105 12.92 -0.69 7.97
C GLN A 105 12.39 -0.93 9.40
N GLN A 106 11.68 -2.04 9.66
CA GLN A 106 11.23 -2.40 11.02
C GLN A 106 12.30 -3.12 11.86
N SER A 107 13.49 -3.45 11.31
CA SER A 107 14.58 -4.07 12.08
C SER A 107 15.54 -3.06 12.73
N THR A 108 15.31 -1.76 12.55
CA THR A 108 16.21 -0.70 13.05
C THR A 108 15.51 0.31 13.97
N ILE A 109 14.40 -0.07 14.60
CA ILE A 109 13.81 0.68 15.73
C ILE A 109 13.57 -0.28 16.89
#